data_AF-A0AAN0NKT6-F1
#
_entry.id   AF-A0AAN0NKT6-F1
#
_cell.length_a   1.000
_cell.length_b   1.000
_cell.length_c   1.000
_cell.angle_alpha   90.00
_cell.angle_beta   90.00
_cell.angle_gamma   90.00
#
_symmetry.space_group_name_H-M   'P 1'
#
loop_
_entity.id
_entity.type
_entity.pdbx_description
1 polymer ?
#
loop_
_entity_poly.entity_id
_entity_poly.type
_entity_poly.pdbx_seq_one_letter_code
_entity_poly.pdbx_strand_id
1 'polypeptide(L)'
;MKHFLWSLGLLAVTAACSSQPSPDMLVQNRDGDMVTGKFGSNWTVEELRGDGLGAVCEAGETATNFVAELAPDGSGSFSATCTR
;
A
#
# COMPACT_ATOMS: atom_id res chain seq x y z
N MET A 1 -37.79 -17.97 -41.54
CA MET A 1 -36.74 -18.96 -41.22
C MET A 1 -35.64 -18.23 -40.43
N LYS A 2 -35.22 -18.83 -39.33
CA LYS A 2 -34.44 -18.24 -38.24
C LYS A 2 -32.98 -18.02 -38.65
N HIS A 3 -32.48 -16.79 -38.51
CA HIS A 3 -31.03 -16.53 -38.43
C HIS A 3 -30.68 -16.32 -36.95
N PHE A 4 -30.04 -17.34 -36.38
CA PHE A 4 -29.45 -17.37 -35.05
C PHE A 4 -28.09 -16.65 -35.13
N LEU A 5 -28.05 -15.37 -34.77
CA LEU A 5 -26.79 -14.63 -34.60
C LEU A 5 -26.28 -14.84 -33.19
N TRP A 6 -25.50 -15.91 -33.05
CA TRP A 6 -24.54 -16.07 -31.98
C TRP A 6 -23.38 -15.12 -32.29
N SER A 7 -23.20 -14.06 -31.52
CA SER A 7 -22.02 -13.20 -31.65
C SER A 7 -21.59 -12.75 -30.27
N LEU A 8 -20.66 -13.57 -29.76
CA LEU A 8 -19.48 -13.22 -28.99
C LEU A 8 -19.61 -12.05 -28.01
N GLY A 9 -19.48 -12.43 -26.74
CA GLY A 9 -19.21 -11.50 -25.66
C GLY A 9 -17.99 -10.64 -25.97
N LEU A 10 -18.18 -9.33 -25.79
CA LEU A 10 -17.10 -8.40 -25.58
C LEU A 10 -16.93 -8.30 -24.06
N LEU A 11 -16.05 -9.14 -23.51
CA LEU A 11 -15.44 -8.85 -22.21
C LEU A 11 -14.68 -7.54 -22.38
N ALA A 12 -15.29 -6.44 -21.94
CA ALA A 12 -14.58 -5.20 -21.70
C ALA A 12 -13.57 -5.50 -20.60
N VAL A 13 -12.31 -5.67 -21.02
CA VAL A 13 -11.14 -5.69 -20.16
C VAL A 13 -11.21 -4.43 -19.31
N THR A 14 -11.66 -4.57 -18.06
CA THR A 14 -11.40 -3.56 -17.05
C THR A 14 -9.89 -3.53 -16.93
N ALA A 15 -9.27 -2.55 -17.59
CA ALA A 15 -7.93 -2.12 -17.28
C ALA A 15 -7.95 -1.73 -15.79
N ALA A 16 -7.73 -2.70 -14.92
CA ALA A 16 -7.22 -2.44 -13.60
C ALA A 16 -5.91 -1.72 -13.89
N CYS A 17 -5.95 -0.39 -13.78
CA CYS A 17 -4.77 0.43 -13.76
C CYS A 17 -3.92 -0.16 -12.64
N SER A 18 -2.96 -1.02 -12.98
CA SER A 18 -1.94 -1.49 -12.06
C SER A 18 -1.03 -0.28 -11.88
N SER A 19 -1.52 0.69 -11.13
CA SER A 19 -0.74 1.81 -10.63
C SER A 19 0.19 1.21 -9.59
N GLN A 20 1.25 0.58 -10.11
CA GLN A 20 2.41 0.24 -9.33
C GLN A 20 2.82 1.53 -8.58
N PRO A 21 3.03 1.45 -7.25
CA PRO A 21 3.53 2.57 -6.47
C PRO A 21 4.64 3.30 -7.22
N SER A 22 4.57 4.63 -7.32
CA SER A 22 5.75 5.36 -7.80
C SER A 22 6.93 5.03 -6.87
N PRO A 23 8.17 4.93 -7.38
CA PRO A 23 9.33 4.58 -6.55
C PRO A 23 9.44 5.41 -5.25
N ASP A 24 9.08 6.69 -5.32
CA ASP A 24 9.11 7.62 -4.19
C ASP A 24 7.79 7.71 -3.40
N MET A 25 6.80 6.90 -3.72
CA MET A 25 5.51 6.90 -3.01
C MET A 25 5.72 6.58 -1.54
N LEU A 26 5.17 7.41 -0.65
CA LEU A 26 4.87 7.03 0.73
C LEU A 26 3.48 7.55 1.07
N VAL A 27 2.58 6.63 1.40
CA VAL A 27 1.23 6.96 1.88
C VAL A 27 1.01 6.24 3.18
N GLN A 28 0.48 6.96 4.16
CA GLN A 28 0.31 6.47 5.51
C GLN A 28 -1.07 6.87 6.03
N ASN A 29 -1.67 6.00 6.81
CA ASN A 29 -2.96 6.21 7.42
C ASN A 29 -2.92 5.73 8.87
N ARG A 30 -3.49 6.52 9.76
CA ARG A 30 -3.66 6.18 11.17
C ARG A 30 -5.14 5.97 11.48
N ASP A 31 -5.44 4.89 12.19
CA ASP A 31 -6.75 4.59 12.75
C ASP A 31 -6.58 4.16 14.21
N GLY A 32 -6.90 5.08 15.13
CA GLY A 32 -6.58 4.94 16.55
C GLY A 32 -5.06 4.79 16.77
N ASP A 33 -4.66 3.68 17.37
CA ASP A 33 -3.24 3.36 17.63
C ASP A 33 -2.58 2.64 16.45
N MET A 34 -3.36 2.17 15.47
CA MET A 34 -2.83 1.43 14.32
C MET A 34 -2.41 2.38 13.21
N VAL A 35 -1.20 2.18 12.70
CA VAL A 35 -0.68 2.85 11.51
C VAL A 35 -0.55 1.81 10.41
N THR A 36 -0.99 2.16 9.21
CA THR A 36 -0.80 1.38 7.99
C THR A 36 -0.25 2.27 6.89
N GLY A 37 0.46 1.70 5.93
CA GLY A 37 0.93 2.48 4.81
C GLY A 37 1.38 1.65 3.62
N LYS A 38 1.63 2.35 2.52
CA LYS A 38 2.19 1.83 1.27
C LYS A 38 3.42 2.64 0.91
N PHE A 39 4.42 1.97 0.36
CA PHE A 39 5.67 2.58 -0.02
C PHE A 39 6.14 2.08 -1.39
N GLY A 40 6.85 2.94 -2.11
CA GLY A 40 7.55 2.62 -3.34
C GLY A 40 8.95 2.06 -3.11
N SER A 41 9.59 1.60 -4.18
CA SER A 41 10.87 0.89 -4.15
C SER A 41 12.07 1.68 -3.63
N ASN A 42 11.95 3.01 -3.48
CA ASN A 42 13.04 3.84 -2.96
C ASN A 42 13.06 3.93 -1.43
N TRP A 43 12.04 3.40 -0.75
CA TRP A 43 11.96 3.41 0.71
C TRP A 43 12.54 2.14 1.31
N THR A 44 13.48 2.30 2.23
CA THR A 44 13.98 1.19 3.04
C THR A 44 13.12 0.97 4.28
N VAL A 45 13.14 -0.26 4.80
CA VAL A 45 12.42 -0.59 6.04
C VAL A 45 12.90 0.25 7.24
N GLU A 46 14.17 0.65 7.26
CA GLU A 46 14.74 1.47 8.31
C GLU A 46 14.19 2.91 8.26
N GLU A 47 14.12 3.51 7.07
CA GLU A 47 13.49 4.82 6.85
C GLU A 47 12.00 4.80 7.19
N LEU A 48 11.30 3.72 6.84
CA LEU A 48 9.88 3.56 7.21
C LEU A 48 9.69 3.51 8.73
N ARG A 49 10.57 2.81 9.45
CA ARG A 49 10.50 2.71 10.92
C ARG A 49 10.81 4.04 11.61
N GLY A 50 11.71 4.84 11.05
CA GLY A 50 12.06 6.16 11.56
C GLY A 50 11.10 7.24 11.05
N ASP A 51 11.40 7.77 9.86
CA ASP A 51 10.72 8.93 9.28
C ASP A 51 9.26 8.64 8.94
N GLY A 52 8.97 7.43 8.46
CA GLY A 52 7.60 7.01 8.19
C GLY A 52 6.75 7.05 9.46
N LEU A 53 7.09 6.28 10.47
CA LEU A 53 6.26 6.19 11.68
C LEU A 53 6.31 7.47 12.52
N GLY A 54 7.45 8.17 12.55
CA GLY A 54 7.61 9.43 13.28
C GLY A 54 6.72 10.56 12.76
N ALA A 55 6.32 10.53 11.49
CA ALA A 55 5.37 11.49 10.93
C ALA A 55 3.92 11.26 11.37
N VAL A 56 3.59 10.07 11.88
CA VAL A 56 2.21 9.61 12.10
C VAL A 56 1.91 9.30 13.58
N CYS A 57 2.91 8.85 14.35
CA CYS A 57 2.80 8.74 15.80
C CYS A 57 2.89 10.13 16.45
N GLU A 58 2.12 10.35 17.51
CA GLU A 58 2.14 11.60 18.27
C GLU A 58 3.41 11.72 19.11
N ALA A 59 3.73 12.95 19.55
CA ALA A 59 4.83 13.17 20.46
C ALA A 59 4.64 12.39 21.78
N GLY A 60 5.64 11.60 22.15
CA GLY A 60 5.60 10.73 23.34
C GLY A 60 5.04 9.34 23.06
N GLU A 61 4.66 9.02 21.82
CA GLU A 61 4.36 7.65 21.40
C GLU A 61 5.60 6.99 20.79
N THR A 62 5.71 5.68 20.97
CA THR A 62 6.70 4.80 20.36
C THR A 62 5.99 3.86 19.39
N ALA A 63 6.51 3.74 18.17
CA ALA A 63 6.00 2.77 17.22
C ALA A 63 6.51 1.35 17.57
N THR A 64 5.58 0.44 17.77
CA THR A 64 5.80 -0.97 18.09
C THR A 64 5.11 -1.86 17.07
N ASN A 65 5.33 -3.19 17.15
CA ASN A 65 4.70 -4.18 16.26
C ASN A 65 4.86 -3.87 14.76
N PHE A 66 5.97 -3.26 14.36
CA PHE A 66 6.22 -2.92 12.97
C PHE A 66 6.37 -4.19 12.12
N VAL A 67 5.57 -4.28 11.06
CA VAL A 67 5.62 -5.32 10.04
C VAL A 67 5.62 -4.65 8.68
N ALA A 68 6.49 -5.10 7.78
CA ALA A 68 6.49 -4.67 6.38
C ALA A 68 6.45 -5.89 5.46
N GLU A 69 5.65 -5.78 4.41
CA GLU A 69 5.52 -6.77 3.35
C GLU A 69 6.06 -6.15 2.07
N LEU A 70 7.11 -6.77 1.52
CA LEU A 70 7.76 -6.31 0.29
C LEU A 70 7.28 -7.14 -0.90
N ALA A 71 6.91 -6.44 -1.96
CA ALA A 71 6.71 -7.03 -3.27
C ALA A 71 8.07 -7.25 -3.99
N PRO A 72 8.12 -8.10 -5.03
CA PRO A 72 9.35 -8.38 -5.78
C PRO A 72 9.99 -7.16 -6.45
N ASP A 73 9.23 -6.09 -6.66
CA ASP A 73 9.69 -4.83 -7.25
C ASP A 73 10.28 -3.86 -6.21
N GLY A 74 10.35 -4.25 -4.94
CA GLY A 74 10.85 -3.44 -3.82
C GLY A 74 9.82 -2.50 -3.21
N SER A 75 8.62 -2.36 -3.81
CA SER A 75 7.50 -1.65 -3.19
C SER A 75 6.84 -2.50 -2.11
N GLY A 76 5.92 -1.94 -1.33
CA GLY A 76 5.25 -2.73 -0.31
C GLY A 76 4.21 -2.02 0.52
N SER A 77 3.77 -2.72 1.56
CA SER A 77 2.92 -2.20 2.61
C SER A 77 3.55 -2.42 3.98
N PHE A 78 3.21 -1.57 4.94
CA PHE A 78 3.61 -1.75 6.33
C PHE A 78 2.46 -1.48 7.29
N SER A 79 2.59 -2.01 8.50
CA SER A 79 1.75 -1.71 9.64
C SER A 79 2.58 -1.54 10.91
N ALA A 80 2.11 -0.72 11.84
CA ALA A 80 2.70 -0.56 13.16
C ALA A 80 1.64 -0.11 14.17
N THR A 81 1.98 -0.14 15.45
CA THR A 81 1.13 0.37 16.53
C THR A 81 1.85 1.50 17.26
N CYS A 82 1.27 2.69 17.33
CA CYS A 82 1.77 3.77 18.19
C CYS A 82 1.31 3.50 19.62
N THR A 83 2.25 3.45 20.57
CA THR A 83 1.96 3.19 22.00
C THR A 83 2.66 4.21 22.87
N ARG A 84 2.01 4.71 23.93
CA ARG A 84 2.65 5.58 24.93
C ARG A 84 3.49 4.82 25.95
#